data_AF-A0A7S2YHP8-F1
#
_entry.id   AF-A0A7S2YHP8-F1
#
_cell.length_a   1.000
_cell.length_b   1.000
_cell.length_c   1.000
_cell.angle_alpha   90.00
_cell.angle_beta   90.00
_cell.angle_gamma   90.00
#
_symmetry.space_group_name_H-M   'P 1'
#
loop_
_entity.id
_entity.type
_entity.pdbx_description
1 polymer ?
#
loop_
_entity_poly.entity_id
_entity_poly.type
_entity_poly.pdbx_seq_one_letter_code
_entity_poly.pdbx_strand_id
1 'polypeptide(L)'
;VAGLLSSRDFLNGLAFRVFFSTQYIRHSSRPLYTPEPDICHELLGHAPMLADRSFADFSQEIGLASLGASDDDIDRLAHCYWHSVEFGLCKEYDSNGMSKHKAYGAGLLSSFGELEHACGDHSKSSTQEEGAEELKQDPPEIKPWDPNVASRQAFPITTYQPV
;
A
#
# COMPACT_ATOMS: atom_id res chain seq x y z
N VAL A 1 -11.17 14.96 -1.18
CA VAL A 1 -10.94 15.52 0.17
C VAL A 1 -9.78 16.52 0.11
N ALA A 2 -9.66 17.43 1.09
CA ALA A 2 -8.59 18.46 1.08
C ALA A 2 -7.21 17.93 1.52
N GLY A 3 -7.17 16.82 2.26
CA GLY A 3 -5.96 16.18 2.78
C GLY A 3 -6.32 14.93 3.59
N LEU A 4 -5.41 14.49 4.46
CA LEU A 4 -5.60 13.30 5.30
C LEU A 4 -6.79 13.45 6.25
N LEU A 5 -7.63 12.41 6.30
CA LEU A 5 -8.74 12.27 7.25
C LEU A 5 -8.30 11.47 8.48
N SER A 6 -9.13 11.48 9.52
CA SER A 6 -9.01 10.48 10.58
C SER A 6 -9.21 9.08 10.00
N SER A 7 -8.56 8.06 10.56
CA SER A 7 -8.74 6.66 10.13
C SER A 7 -10.21 6.26 10.15
N ARG A 8 -10.95 6.68 11.19
CA ARG A 8 -12.38 6.41 11.33
C ARG A 8 -13.19 6.98 10.16
N ASP A 9 -13.00 8.26 9.82
CA ASP A 9 -13.77 8.89 8.76
C ASP A 9 -13.44 8.30 7.39
N PHE A 10 -12.16 8.04 7.13
CA PHE A 10 -11.72 7.44 5.88
C PHE A 10 -12.29 6.03 5.71
N LEU A 11 -12.09 5.14 6.70
CA LEU A 11 -12.55 3.75 6.64
C LEU A 11 -14.08 3.69 6.56
N ASN A 12 -14.81 4.52 7.31
CA ASN A 12 -16.27 4.58 7.22
C ASN A 12 -16.75 4.90 5.79
N GLY A 13 -16.02 5.74 5.04
CA GLY A 13 -16.34 6.04 3.64
C GLY A 13 -16.29 4.80 2.73
N LEU A 14 -15.31 3.93 2.96
CA LEU A 14 -15.14 2.69 2.18
C LEU A 14 -16.36 1.76 2.30
N ALA A 15 -17.07 1.79 3.43
CA ALA A 15 -18.30 1.02 3.63
C ALA A 15 -19.37 1.32 2.57
N PHE A 16 -19.36 2.55 2.04
CA PHE A 16 -20.30 3.05 1.04
C PHE A 16 -19.70 3.07 -0.38
N ARG A 17 -18.55 2.41 -0.58
CA ARG A 17 -17.77 2.49 -1.83
C ARG A 17 -17.41 3.93 -2.22
N VAL A 18 -17.16 4.77 -1.22
CA VAL A 18 -16.68 6.14 -1.40
C VAL A 18 -15.20 6.18 -1.04
N PHE A 19 -14.37 6.53 -2.01
CA PHE A 19 -12.94 6.72 -1.81
C PHE A 19 -12.62 8.22 -1.72
N PHE A 20 -12.04 8.67 -0.60
CA PHE A 20 -11.70 10.06 -0.38
C PHE A 20 -10.36 10.42 -1.03
N SER A 21 -10.40 10.81 -2.31
CA SER A 21 -9.19 11.17 -3.08
C SER A 21 -8.81 12.65 -2.93
N THR A 22 -7.52 12.94 -2.80
CA THR A 22 -6.95 14.29 -2.92
C THR A 22 -6.89 14.75 -4.39
N GLN A 23 -6.76 16.07 -4.62
CA GLN A 23 -6.67 16.65 -5.97
C GLN A 23 -5.36 17.41 -6.23
N TYR A 24 -4.59 17.71 -5.19
CA TYR A 24 -3.32 18.40 -5.34
C TYR A 24 -2.25 17.44 -5.87
N ILE A 25 -1.18 18.01 -6.42
CA ILE A 25 -0.02 17.27 -6.93
C ILE A 25 1.22 17.60 -6.09
N ARG A 26 2.09 16.62 -5.89
CA ARG A 26 3.37 16.77 -5.17
C ARG A 26 4.23 17.87 -5.77
N HIS A 27 5.13 18.40 -4.95
CA HIS A 27 6.04 19.45 -5.38
C HIS A 27 7.04 18.94 -6.43
N SER A 28 7.21 19.69 -7.51
CA SER A 28 8.02 19.29 -8.67
C SER A 28 9.51 19.09 -8.39
N SER A 29 10.03 19.62 -7.28
CA SER A 29 11.43 19.42 -6.88
C SER A 29 11.75 18.01 -6.37
N ARG A 30 10.72 17.23 -6.00
CA ARG A 30 10.86 15.84 -5.53
C ARG A 30 9.76 14.96 -6.15
N PRO A 31 9.78 14.75 -7.47
CA PRO A 31 8.68 14.06 -8.16
C PRO A 31 8.58 12.57 -7.80
N LEU A 32 9.68 11.96 -7.36
CA LEU A 32 9.74 10.54 -7.02
C LEU A 32 9.42 10.23 -5.54
N TYR A 33 9.17 11.25 -4.71
CA TYR A 33 8.87 11.07 -3.28
C TYR A 33 7.79 12.04 -2.82
N THR A 34 6.79 11.54 -2.11
CA THR A 34 5.84 12.36 -1.36
C THR A 34 5.46 11.66 -0.06
N PRO A 35 5.51 12.34 1.11
CA PRO A 35 5.01 11.78 2.36
C PRO A 35 3.47 11.83 2.46
N GLU A 36 2.82 12.60 1.60
CA GLU A 36 1.36 12.78 1.57
C GLU A 36 0.77 12.17 0.29
N PRO A 37 -0.44 11.58 0.35
CA PRO A 37 -1.11 11.00 -0.81
C PRO A 37 -1.61 12.12 -1.74
N ASP A 38 -0.84 12.43 -2.77
CA ASP A 38 -1.22 13.35 -3.83
C ASP A 38 -2.00 12.62 -4.95
N ILE A 39 -2.52 13.37 -5.93
CA ILE A 39 -3.34 12.80 -7.01
C ILE A 39 -2.64 11.67 -7.79
N CYS A 40 -1.31 11.67 -7.88
CA CYS A 40 -0.57 10.58 -8.51
C CYS A 40 -0.71 9.27 -7.72
N HIS A 41 -0.62 9.32 -6.39
CA HIS A 41 -0.86 8.17 -5.53
C HIS A 41 -2.29 7.63 -5.69
N GLU A 42 -3.28 8.53 -5.70
CA GLU A 42 -4.68 8.14 -5.82
C GLU A 42 -5.00 7.47 -7.17
N LEU A 43 -4.55 8.07 -8.28
CA LEU A 43 -4.89 7.62 -9.63
C LEU A 43 -4.05 6.45 -10.13
N LEU A 44 -2.77 6.37 -9.73
CA LEU A 44 -1.87 5.30 -10.18
C LEU A 44 -1.86 4.13 -9.21
N GLY A 45 -2.05 4.39 -7.91
CA GLY A 45 -2.06 3.37 -6.87
C GLY A 45 -3.46 2.77 -6.65
N HIS A 46 -4.40 3.57 -6.16
CA HIS A 46 -5.71 3.05 -5.73
C HIS A 46 -6.69 2.80 -6.88
N ALA A 47 -6.86 3.78 -7.77
CA ALA A 47 -7.94 3.75 -8.76
C ALA A 47 -7.96 2.48 -9.64
N PRO A 48 -6.81 1.93 -10.10
CA PRO A 48 -6.82 0.69 -10.89
C PRO A 48 -7.35 -0.51 -10.10
N MET A 49 -6.93 -0.65 -8.83
CA MET A 49 -7.34 -1.76 -7.99
C MET A 49 -8.81 -1.66 -7.59
N LEU A 50 -9.33 -0.46 -7.34
CA LEU A 50 -10.75 -0.24 -7.04
C LEU A 50 -11.69 -0.53 -8.24
N ALA A 51 -11.14 -0.66 -9.45
CA ALA A 51 -11.90 -1.11 -10.62
C ALA A 51 -12.07 -2.64 -10.66
N ASP A 52 -11.26 -3.41 -9.92
CA ASP A 52 -11.48 -4.83 -9.73
C ASP A 52 -12.57 -5.08 -8.68
N ARG A 53 -13.51 -5.98 -9.01
CA ARG A 53 -14.65 -6.25 -8.13
C ARG A 53 -14.23 -6.88 -6.81
N SER A 54 -13.31 -7.84 -6.85
CA SER A 54 -12.90 -8.56 -5.64
C SER A 54 -12.16 -7.64 -4.68
N PHE A 55 -11.32 -6.75 -5.22
CA PHE A 55 -10.62 -5.75 -4.45
C PHE A 55 -11.55 -4.64 -3.90
N ALA A 56 -12.52 -4.20 -4.70
CA ALA A 56 -13.53 -3.25 -4.25
C ALA A 56 -14.39 -3.84 -3.12
N ASP A 57 -14.78 -5.11 -3.23
CA ASP A 57 -15.51 -5.83 -2.18
C ASP A 57 -14.64 -5.96 -0.92
N PHE A 58 -13.37 -6.35 -1.05
CA PHE A 58 -12.41 -6.40 0.07
C PHE A 58 -12.27 -5.04 0.79
N SER A 59 -12.09 -3.97 0.03
CA SER A 59 -11.97 -2.61 0.58
C SER A 59 -13.26 -2.18 1.29
N GLN A 60 -14.42 -2.55 0.75
CA GLN A 60 -15.71 -2.29 1.37
C GLN A 60 -15.88 -3.05 2.68
N GLU A 61 -15.42 -4.30 2.79
CA GLU A 61 -15.51 -5.09 4.03
C GLU A 61 -14.70 -4.46 5.18
N ILE A 62 -13.51 -3.91 4.90
CA ILE A 62 -12.75 -3.13 5.89
C ILE A 62 -13.59 -1.93 6.36
N GLY A 63 -14.22 -1.23 5.43
CA GLY A 63 -15.08 -0.09 5.75
C GLY A 63 -16.30 -0.48 6.59
N LEU A 64 -16.99 -1.57 6.23
CA LEU A 64 -18.14 -2.07 6.98
C LEU A 64 -17.74 -2.46 8.41
N ALA A 65 -16.58 -3.09 8.59
CA ALA A 65 -16.05 -3.45 9.91
C ALA A 65 -15.74 -2.22 10.79
N SER A 66 -15.48 -1.06 10.19
CA SER A 66 -15.16 0.17 10.92
C SER A 66 -16.39 0.89 11.50
N LEU A 67 -17.60 0.61 10.98
CA LEU A 67 -18.83 1.29 11.39
C LEU A 67 -19.19 0.98 12.85
N GLY A 68 -19.07 2.00 13.72
CA GLY A 68 -19.37 1.86 15.15
C GLY A 68 -18.32 1.10 15.96
N ALA A 69 -17.17 0.75 15.36
CA ALA A 69 -16.07 0.10 16.04
C ALA A 69 -15.43 1.00 17.11
N SER A 70 -14.80 0.39 18.12
CA SER A 70 -14.00 1.12 19.12
C SER A 70 -12.80 1.81 18.47
N ASP A 71 -12.18 2.80 19.13
CA ASP A 71 -10.96 3.44 18.59
C ASP A 71 -9.82 2.42 18.44
N ASP A 72 -9.66 1.51 19.42
CA ASP A 72 -8.69 0.41 19.36
C ASP A 72 -8.90 -0.49 18.13
N ASP A 73 -10.16 -0.78 17.78
CA ASP A 73 -10.47 -1.58 16.60
C ASP A 73 -10.30 -0.78 15.30
N ILE A 74 -10.54 0.53 15.30
CA ILE A 74 -10.21 1.40 14.15
C ILE A 74 -8.71 1.38 13.88
N ASP A 75 -7.88 1.48 14.91
CA ASP A 75 -6.43 1.42 14.76
C ASP A 75 -6.00 0.06 14.18
N ARG A 76 -6.57 -1.03 14.70
CA ARG A 76 -6.32 -2.38 14.18
C ARG A 76 -6.75 -2.55 12.71
N LEU A 77 -7.89 -1.96 12.32
CA LEU A 77 -8.35 -1.96 10.94
C LEU A 77 -7.47 -1.09 10.04
N ALA A 78 -6.99 0.05 10.53
CA ALA A 78 -6.05 0.90 9.80
C ALA A 78 -4.71 0.17 9.55
N HIS A 79 -4.23 -0.61 10.53
CA HIS A 79 -3.07 -1.48 10.34
C HIS A 79 -3.32 -2.57 9.29
N CYS A 80 -4.50 -3.23 9.31
CA CYS A 80 -4.86 -4.17 8.25
C CYS A 80 -4.90 -3.49 6.88
N TYR A 81 -5.49 -2.30 6.79
CA TYR A 81 -5.55 -1.51 5.56
C TYR A 81 -4.15 -1.17 5.04
N TRP A 82 -3.23 -0.76 5.92
CA TRP A 82 -1.83 -0.48 5.58
C TRP A 82 -1.13 -1.71 4.98
N HIS A 83 -1.22 -2.86 5.65
CA HIS A 83 -0.55 -4.10 5.21
C HIS A 83 -1.28 -4.83 4.07
N SER A 84 -2.36 -4.26 3.55
CA SER A 84 -3.09 -4.79 2.39
C SER A 84 -3.26 -3.75 1.30
N VAL A 85 -4.23 -2.84 1.44
CA VAL A 85 -4.57 -1.83 0.44
C VAL A 85 -3.40 -0.89 0.11
N GLU A 86 -2.53 -0.57 1.07
CA GLU A 86 -1.37 0.31 0.83
C GLU A 86 -0.11 -0.44 0.41
N PHE A 87 0.27 -1.51 1.11
CA PHE A 87 1.55 -2.21 0.91
C PHE A 87 1.44 -3.71 0.67
N GLY A 88 0.26 -4.18 0.27
CA GLY A 88 -0.01 -5.60 0.05
C GLY A 88 0.63 -6.18 -1.21
N LEU A 89 1.06 -7.44 -1.07
CA LEU A 89 1.52 -8.29 -2.16
C LEU A 89 0.54 -9.45 -2.38
N CYS A 90 0.39 -9.86 -3.63
CA CYS A 90 -0.29 -11.10 -4.00
C CYS A 90 0.68 -12.08 -4.64
N LYS A 91 0.30 -13.34 -4.67
CA LYS A 91 1.07 -14.43 -5.26
C LYS A 91 0.41 -14.84 -6.56
N GLU A 92 1.08 -14.58 -7.67
CA GLU A 92 0.66 -15.02 -8.99
C GLU A 92 1.43 -16.28 -9.40
N TYR A 93 0.72 -17.24 -9.97
CA TYR A 93 1.29 -18.49 -10.48
C TYR A 93 1.32 -18.44 -12.01
N ASP A 94 2.47 -18.73 -12.61
CA ASP A 94 2.58 -18.86 -14.05
C ASP A 94 2.02 -20.19 -14.57
N SER A 95 2.01 -20.37 -15.89
CA SER A 95 1.52 -21.61 -16.54
C SER A 95 2.30 -22.86 -16.17
N ASN A 96 3.50 -22.71 -15.61
CA ASN A 96 4.38 -23.80 -15.17
C ASN A 96 4.24 -24.06 -13.65
N GLY A 97 3.35 -23.34 -12.97
CA GLY A 97 3.12 -23.44 -11.53
C GLY A 97 4.17 -22.72 -10.67
N MET A 98 5.08 -21.94 -11.26
CA MET A 98 6.01 -21.12 -10.50
C MET A 98 5.32 -19.87 -10.00
N SER A 99 5.49 -19.57 -8.71
CA SER A 99 4.89 -18.37 -8.11
C SER A 99 5.84 -17.18 -8.07
N LYS A 100 5.33 -15.99 -8.37
CA LYS A 100 6.03 -14.72 -8.12
C LYS A 100 5.15 -13.80 -7.28
N HIS A 101 5.78 -13.03 -6.38
CA HIS A 101 5.09 -11.96 -5.67
C HIS A 101 4.90 -10.75 -6.58
N LYS A 102 3.72 -10.14 -6.50
CA LYS A 102 3.31 -8.98 -7.27
C LYS A 102 2.68 -7.96 -6.34
N ALA A 103 2.98 -6.69 -6.57
CA ALA A 103 2.36 -5.61 -5.81
C ALA A 103 0.92 -5.38 -6.25
N TYR A 104 0.05 -5.16 -5.28
CA TYR A 104 -1.25 -4.56 -5.50
C TYR A 104 -1.49 -3.34 -4.60
N GLY A 105 -0.70 -3.18 -3.53
CA GLY A 105 -0.79 -2.04 -2.64
C GLY A 105 -0.52 -0.71 -3.33
N ALA A 106 -1.34 0.30 -3.06
CA ALA A 106 -1.26 1.62 -3.70
C ALA A 106 0.05 2.35 -3.41
N GLY A 107 0.60 2.24 -2.20
CA GLY A 107 1.90 2.76 -1.81
C GLY A 107 3.03 2.19 -2.69
N LEU A 108 2.97 0.88 -2.98
CA LEU A 108 3.91 0.23 -3.90
C LEU A 108 3.70 0.69 -5.34
N LEU A 109 2.48 0.64 -5.86
CA LEU A 109 2.16 0.94 -7.26
C LEU A 109 2.43 2.41 -7.65
N SER A 110 2.48 3.32 -6.68
CA SER A 110 2.73 4.75 -6.89
C SER A 110 4.14 5.21 -6.47
N SER A 111 5.00 4.30 -6.02
CA SER A 111 6.37 4.56 -5.58
C SER A 111 7.35 3.66 -6.33
N PHE A 112 8.09 4.24 -7.28
CA PHE A 112 9.03 3.47 -8.11
C PHE A 112 10.05 2.68 -7.28
N GLY A 113 10.74 3.34 -6.35
CA GLY A 113 11.77 2.70 -5.54
C GLY A 113 11.21 1.68 -4.55
N GLU A 114 10.02 1.91 -4.00
CA GLU A 114 9.41 0.95 -3.07
C GLU A 114 8.83 -0.26 -3.79
N LEU A 115 8.35 -0.09 -5.02
CA LEU A 115 7.95 -1.21 -5.89
C LEU A 115 9.14 -2.13 -6.22
N GLU A 116 10.29 -1.55 -6.57
CA GLU A 116 11.52 -2.31 -6.81
C GLU A 116 12.02 -2.99 -5.53
N HIS A 117 11.96 -2.30 -4.40
CA HIS A 117 12.30 -2.88 -3.09
C HIS A 117 11.40 -4.09 -2.75
N ALA A 118 10.09 -3.97 -2.93
CA ALA A 118 9.14 -5.03 -2.55
C ALA A 118 9.14 -6.24 -3.51
N CYS A 119 9.34 -6.01 -4.81
CA CYS A 119 9.15 -7.03 -5.86
C CYS A 119 10.43 -7.37 -6.65
N GLY A 120 11.55 -6.72 -6.33
CA GLY A 120 12.86 -6.88 -6.97
C GLY A 120 13.48 -8.26 -6.72
N ASP A 121 14.39 -8.63 -7.62
CA ASP A 121 15.18 -9.85 -7.50
C ASP A 121 16.41 -9.60 -6.62
N HIS A 122 16.23 -9.78 -5.31
CA HIS A 122 17.28 -9.60 -4.30
C HIS A 122 18.38 -10.68 -4.33
N SER A 123 18.30 -11.66 -5.25
CA SER A 123 19.36 -12.64 -5.45
C SER A 123 20.50 -12.13 -6.33
N LYS A 124 20.28 -11.04 -7.07
CA LYS A 124 21.28 -10.40 -7.93
C LYS A 124 21.88 -9.20 -7.21
N SER A 125 23.14 -9.32 -6.79
CA SER A 125 23.98 -8.17 -6.41
C SER A 125 23.87 -7.11 -7.51
N SER A 126 23.39 -5.92 -7.17
CA SER A 126 23.14 -4.84 -8.14
C SER A 126 24.38 -4.54 -8.98
N THR A 127 24.25 -4.68 -10.30
CA THR A 127 25.15 -4.00 -11.24
C THR A 127 24.72 -2.54 -11.25
N GLN A 128 25.62 -1.67 -10.80
CA GLN A 128 25.48 -0.22 -10.68
C GLN A 128 24.91 0.39 -11.97
N GLU A 129 23.72 1.00 -11.90
CA GLU A 129 23.36 2.09 -12.79
C GLU A 129 23.68 3.40 -12.06
N GLU A 130 24.55 4.22 -12.67
CA GLU A 130 25.01 5.49 -12.12
C GLU A 130 23.86 6.52 -12.11
N GLY A 131 23.40 6.93 -10.92
CA GLY A 131 22.57 8.14 -10.75
C GLY A 131 21.42 8.06 -9.76
N ALA A 132 21.03 6.87 -9.30
CA ALA A 132 20.10 6.72 -8.18
C ALA A 132 20.91 6.63 -6.87
N GLU A 133 20.64 7.51 -5.90
CA GLU A 133 21.03 7.26 -4.51
C GLU A 133 20.25 6.02 -4.04
N GLU A 134 20.76 4.82 -4.33
CA GLU A 134 20.23 3.58 -3.76
C GLU A 134 20.38 3.66 -2.23
N LEU A 135 19.25 3.88 -1.56
CA LEU A 135 19.12 3.51 -0.16
C LEU A 135 19.39 2.00 -0.10
N LYS A 136 20.61 1.61 0.27
CA LYS A 136 20.96 0.23 0.62
C LYS A 136 20.10 -0.18 1.82
N GLN A 137 18.92 -0.71 1.54
CA GLN A 137 18.01 -1.27 2.53
C GLN A 137 18.00 -2.79 2.37
N ASP A 138 17.97 -3.48 3.50
CA ASP A 138 17.84 -4.93 3.51
C ASP A 138 16.52 -5.32 2.83
N PRO A 139 16.47 -6.44 2.09
CA PRO A 139 15.26 -6.89 1.42
C PRO A 139 14.12 -7.09 2.44
N PRO A 140 12.86 -6.82 2.06
CA PRO A 140 11.73 -6.94 2.97
C PRO A 140 11.43 -8.40 3.33
N GLU A 141 10.99 -8.63 4.57
CA GLU A 141 10.57 -9.94 5.04
C GLU A 141 9.12 -10.23 4.62
N ILE A 142 8.90 -11.01 3.57
CA ILE A 142 7.54 -11.30 3.09
C ILE A 142 6.83 -12.34 3.99
N LYS A 143 5.70 -11.94 4.60
CA LYS A 143 4.86 -12.80 5.45
C LYS A 143 3.55 -13.23 4.77
N PRO A 144 3.00 -14.41 5.10
CA PRO A 144 1.63 -14.75 4.72
C PRO A 144 0.62 -13.78 5.33
N TRP A 145 -0.43 -13.45 4.58
CA TRP A 145 -1.51 -12.61 5.06
C TRP A 145 -2.28 -13.28 6.21
N ASP A 146 -2.30 -12.62 7.37
CA ASP A 146 -3.16 -12.94 8.52
C ASP A 146 -3.63 -11.61 9.15
N PRO A 147 -4.94 -11.30 9.17
CA PRO A 147 -5.45 -10.04 9.72
C PRO A 147 -5.15 -9.86 11.22
N ASN A 148 -4.99 -10.94 12.00
CA ASN A 148 -4.63 -10.84 13.41
C ASN A 148 -3.17 -10.43 13.62
N VAL A 149 -2.29 -10.82 12.70
CA VAL A 149 -0.89 -10.42 12.67
C VAL A 149 -0.78 -9.00 12.11
N ALA A 150 -1.38 -8.75 10.95
CA ALA A 150 -1.36 -7.46 10.28
C ALA A 150 -1.88 -6.33 11.19
N SER A 151 -3.00 -6.55 11.90
CA SER A 151 -3.57 -5.56 12.82
C SER A 151 -2.68 -5.15 13.99
N ARG A 152 -1.54 -5.81 14.20
CA ARG A 152 -0.59 -5.55 15.29
C ARG A 152 0.82 -5.26 14.80
N GLN A 153 1.07 -5.44 13.49
CA GLN A 153 2.37 -5.23 12.89
C GLN A 153 2.66 -3.73 12.84
N ALA A 154 3.72 -3.30 13.50
CA ALA A 154 4.21 -1.93 13.42
C ALA A 154 4.85 -1.67 12.04
N PHE A 155 4.76 -0.43 11.57
CA PHE A 155 5.26 -0.02 10.26
C PHE A 155 5.83 1.41 10.28
N PRO A 156 6.88 1.69 9.48
CA PRO A 156 7.32 3.05 9.23
C PRO A 156 6.44 3.73 8.16
N ILE A 157 6.33 5.06 8.22
CA ILE A 157 5.61 5.88 7.21
C ILE A 157 6.61 6.63 6.31
N THR A 158 7.87 6.81 6.77
CA THR A 158 8.87 7.66 6.10
C THR A 158 10.00 6.89 5.42
N THR A 159 10.04 5.57 5.56
CA THR A 159 11.03 4.67 4.94
C THR A 159 10.31 3.48 4.33
N TYR A 160 10.96 2.75 3.43
CA TYR A 160 10.34 1.57 2.82
C TYR A 160 9.95 0.53 3.88
N GLN A 161 8.90 -0.22 3.56
CA GLN A 161 8.41 -1.27 4.44
C GLN A 161 9.48 -2.37 4.64
N PRO A 162 9.77 -2.78 5.89
CA PRO A 162 10.70 -3.86 6.18
C PRO A 162 10.06 -5.25 6.13
N VAL A 163 8.72 -5.34 6.09
CA VAL A 163 7.91 -6.57 6.14
C VAL A 163 6.78 -6.45 5.14
#